data_AF-A0A9P7WPT8-F1
#
_entry.id   AF-A0A9P7WPT8-F1
#
_cell.length_a   1.000
_cell.length_b   1.000
_cell.length_c   1.000
_cell.angle_alpha   90.00
_cell.angle_beta   90.00
_cell.angle_gamma   90.00
#
_symmetry.space_group_name_H-M   'P 1'
#
loop_
_entity.id
_entity.type
_entity.pdbx_description
1 polymer ?
#
loop_
_entity_poly.entity_id
_entity_poly.type
_entity_poly.pdbx_seq_one_letter_code
_entity_poly.pdbx_strand_id
1 'polypeptide(L)'
;MHANFECFLAEEAVYLASLKKEPAEDMQQLALECHTLQKETSRDGDYALVNLQALRRMKQAYTAAFEKVNHCLKQLNVLETALGIESQWTPASQEYVNTKKEAMECTYHLALNHLERLVMQQLFELQKANLESAGYKLHMQIAKHLKTQSETIRAAVKAYNIAAGALMPPQLSIDFKTVVQYTFLCRTFVNFNGPNPIFIFSPTL
;
A
#
# COMPACT_ATOMS: atom_id res chain seq x y z
N MET A 1 -55.22 20.76 -36.56
CA MET A 1 -54.49 21.90 -35.97
C MET A 1 -53.00 21.88 -36.36
N HIS A 2 -52.65 21.60 -37.62
CA HIS A 2 -51.25 21.56 -38.08
C HIS A 2 -50.82 22.81 -38.88
N ALA A 3 -51.77 23.63 -39.33
CA ALA A 3 -51.49 24.80 -40.16
C ALA A 3 -50.88 26.00 -39.41
N ASN A 4 -50.86 25.99 -38.07
CA ASN A 4 -50.37 27.13 -37.28
C ASN A 4 -48.85 27.09 -37.03
N PHE A 5 -48.26 25.89 -37.08
CA PHE A 5 -46.84 25.69 -36.78
C PHE A 5 -45.95 26.04 -37.98
N GLU A 6 -46.40 25.71 -39.19
CA GLU A 6 -45.68 26.07 -40.41
C GLU A 6 -45.72 27.58 -40.69
N CYS A 7 -46.84 28.24 -40.36
CA CYS A 7 -46.92 29.71 -40.37
C CYS A 7 -45.93 30.32 -39.37
N PHE A 8 -45.86 29.79 -38.14
CA PHE A 8 -44.89 30.25 -37.14
C PHE A 8 -43.44 30.11 -37.61
N LEU A 9 -43.07 28.97 -38.20
CA LEU A 9 -41.71 28.75 -38.71
C LEU A 9 -41.38 29.68 -39.90
N ALA A 10 -42.35 29.97 -40.76
CA ALA A 10 -42.17 30.91 -41.86
C ALA A 10 -42.04 32.35 -41.35
N GLU A 11 -42.85 32.74 -40.37
CA GLU A 11 -42.78 34.03 -39.68
C GLU A 11 -41.45 34.19 -38.94
N GLU A 12 -40.98 33.14 -38.26
CA GLU A 12 -39.71 33.09 -37.54
C GLU A 12 -38.52 33.20 -38.50
N ALA A 13 -38.56 32.53 -39.65
CA ALA A 13 -37.53 32.65 -40.68
C ALA A 13 -37.43 34.07 -41.25
N VAL A 14 -38.58 34.73 -41.48
CA VAL A 14 -38.64 36.13 -41.92
C VAL A 14 -38.13 37.07 -40.83
N TYR A 15 -38.50 36.83 -39.57
CA TYR A 15 -38.05 37.58 -38.42
C TYR A 15 -36.53 37.52 -38.26
N LEU A 16 -35.93 36.32 -38.27
CA LEU A 16 -34.49 36.10 -38.17
C LEU A 16 -33.71 36.69 -39.35
N ALA A 17 -34.28 36.65 -40.56
CA ALA A 17 -33.67 37.26 -41.75
C ALA A 17 -33.69 38.80 -41.72
N SER A 18 -34.64 39.40 -40.99
CA SER A 18 -34.77 40.86 -40.86
C SER A 18 -33.89 41.48 -39.75
N LEU A 19 -33.34 40.64 -38.85
CA LEU A 19 -32.53 41.05 -37.72
C LEU A 19 -31.09 41.41 -38.15
N LYS A 20 -30.77 42.70 -38.24
CA LYS A 20 -29.38 43.19 -38.43
C LYS A 20 -28.62 43.42 -37.13
N LYS A 21 -29.34 43.49 -36.00
CA LYS A 21 -28.82 43.53 -34.63
C LYS A 21 -29.91 43.04 -33.70
N GLU A 22 -29.51 42.29 -32.68
CA GLU A 22 -30.41 41.74 -31.65
C GLU A 22 -31.25 42.86 -30.99
N PRO A 23 -32.57 42.68 -30.81
CA PRO A 23 -33.45 43.65 -30.16
C PRO A 23 -32.95 44.04 -28.78
N ALA A 24 -33.10 45.31 -28.42
CA ALA A 24 -32.57 45.85 -27.16
C ALA A 24 -33.21 45.18 -25.93
N GLU A 25 -34.48 44.75 -26.03
CA GLU A 25 -35.19 44.07 -24.95
C GLU A 25 -34.64 42.66 -24.69
N ASP A 26 -34.31 41.91 -25.74
CA ASP A 26 -33.72 40.56 -25.63
C ASP A 26 -32.31 40.63 -25.04
N MET A 27 -31.51 41.61 -25.46
CA MET A 27 -30.20 41.87 -24.84
C MET A 27 -30.32 42.31 -23.37
N GLN A 28 -31.38 43.02 -23.00
CA GLN A 28 -31.64 43.43 -21.61
C GLN A 28 -32.10 42.24 -20.75
N GLN A 29 -32.92 41.35 -21.29
CA GLN A 29 -33.31 40.10 -20.64
C GLN A 29 -32.11 39.17 -20.45
N LEU A 30 -31.30 38.97 -21.49
CA LEU A 30 -30.07 38.20 -21.41
C LEU A 30 -29.08 38.80 -20.41
N ALA A 31 -28.98 40.13 -20.35
CA ALA A 31 -28.14 40.82 -19.36
C ALA A 31 -28.67 40.62 -17.93
N LEU A 32 -29.98 40.68 -17.71
CA LEU A 32 -30.60 40.42 -16.41
C LEU A 32 -30.36 38.97 -15.97
N GLU A 33 -30.56 38.01 -16.87
CA GLU A 33 -30.32 36.58 -16.62
C GLU A 33 -28.85 36.31 -16.29
N CYS A 34 -27.93 36.83 -17.10
CA CYS A 34 -26.49 36.78 -16.81
C CYS A 34 -26.16 37.38 -15.44
N HIS A 35 -26.78 38.51 -15.09
CA HIS A 35 -26.55 39.19 -13.82
C HIS A 35 -27.15 38.41 -12.64
N THR A 36 -28.26 37.68 -12.83
CA THR A 36 -28.84 36.79 -11.82
C THR A 36 -27.97 35.56 -11.57
N LEU A 37 -27.47 34.90 -12.62
CA LEU A 37 -26.54 33.77 -12.51
C LEU A 37 -25.22 34.18 -11.83
N GLN A 38 -24.74 35.40 -12.10
CA GLN A 38 -23.54 35.94 -11.47
C GLN A 38 -23.75 36.31 -9.99
N LYS A 39 -24.99 36.68 -9.61
CA LYS A 39 -25.38 36.88 -8.20
C LYS A 39 -25.57 35.55 -7.45
N GLU A 40 -26.05 34.51 -8.12
CA GLU A 40 -26.19 33.16 -7.54
C GLU A 40 -24.82 32.51 -7.28
N THR A 41 -23.89 32.59 -8.24
CA THR A 41 -22.50 32.12 -8.06
C THR A 41 -21.73 32.90 -6.99
N SER A 42 -22.05 34.18 -6.78
CA SER A 42 -21.46 35.01 -5.72
C SER A 42 -22.03 34.69 -4.32
N ARG A 43 -23.26 34.16 -4.24
CA ARG A 43 -23.85 33.67 -2.98
C ARG A 43 -23.30 32.30 -2.57
N ASP A 44 -22.77 31.54 -3.53
CA ASP A 44 -22.22 30.19 -3.36
C ASP A 44 -20.68 30.16 -3.37
N GLY A 45 -20.05 31.29 -3.02
CA GLY A 45 -18.60 31.49 -3.09
C GLY A 45 -17.79 30.48 -2.29
N ASP A 46 -18.32 29.99 -1.16
CA ASP A 46 -17.66 28.94 -0.36
C ASP A 46 -17.66 27.57 -1.07
N TYR A 47 -18.74 27.21 -1.76
CA TYR A 47 -18.83 25.94 -2.50
C TYR A 47 -17.90 25.94 -3.71
N ALA A 48 -17.83 27.05 -4.44
CA ALA A 48 -16.92 27.23 -5.57
C ALA A 48 -15.44 27.25 -5.13
N LEU A 49 -15.11 27.90 -4.00
CA LEU A 49 -13.75 27.98 -3.46
C LEU A 49 -13.27 26.63 -2.92
N VAL A 50 -14.12 25.88 -2.20
CA VAL A 50 -13.82 24.53 -1.71
C VAL A 50 -13.60 23.57 -2.88
N ASN A 51 -14.39 23.66 -3.96
CA ASN A 51 -14.20 22.85 -5.16
C ASN A 51 -12.90 23.21 -5.91
N LEU A 52 -12.56 24.51 -6.00
CA LEU A 52 -11.27 24.98 -6.55
C LEU A 52 -10.07 24.49 -5.73
N GLN A 53 -10.16 24.51 -4.40
CA GLN A 53 -9.12 23.98 -3.51
C GLN A 53 -8.99 22.46 -3.63
N ALA A 54 -10.11 21.74 -3.71
CA ALA A 54 -10.12 20.29 -3.95
C ALA A 54 -9.48 19.95 -5.31
N LEU A 55 -9.83 20.69 -6.37
CA LEU A 55 -9.25 20.53 -7.71
C LEU A 55 -7.74 20.83 -7.71
N ARG A 56 -7.29 21.86 -6.97
CA ARG A 56 -5.86 22.16 -6.79
C ARG A 56 -5.13 21.03 -6.09
N ARG A 57 -5.70 20.46 -5.02
CA ARG A 57 -5.12 19.31 -4.30
C ARG A 57 -5.05 18.07 -5.19
N MET A 58 -6.09 17.78 -5.95
CA MET A 58 -6.06 16.67 -6.93
C MET A 58 -5.00 16.90 -8.00
N LYS A 59 -4.89 18.12 -8.53
CA LYS A 59 -3.85 18.48 -9.50
C LYS A 59 -2.45 18.33 -8.90
N GLN A 60 -2.24 18.80 -7.68
CA GLN A 60 -0.97 18.66 -6.95
C GLN A 60 -0.62 17.19 -6.67
N ALA A 61 -1.62 16.38 -6.28
CA ALA A 61 -1.44 14.96 -6.06
C ALA A 61 -1.08 14.23 -7.38
N TYR A 62 -1.75 14.60 -8.48
CA TYR A 62 -1.44 14.09 -9.81
C TYR A 62 -0.02 14.48 -10.25
N THR A 63 0.36 15.76 -10.13
CA THR A 63 1.71 16.20 -10.52
C THR A 63 2.78 15.53 -9.67
N ALA A 64 2.57 15.42 -8.35
CA ALA A 64 3.50 14.73 -7.46
C ALA A 64 3.60 13.23 -7.78
N ALA A 65 2.50 12.57 -8.12
CA ALA A 65 2.50 11.18 -8.56
C ALA A 65 3.26 11.02 -9.90
N PHE A 66 3.01 11.91 -10.86
CA PHE A 66 3.69 11.94 -12.15
C PHE A 66 5.19 12.18 -12.02
N GLU A 67 5.60 13.12 -11.16
CA GLU A 67 7.01 13.39 -10.86
C GLU A 67 7.70 12.18 -10.23
N LYS A 68 7.03 11.47 -9.31
CA LYS A 68 7.55 10.22 -8.73
C LYS A 68 7.75 9.15 -9.80
N VAL A 69 6.78 8.96 -10.68
CA VAL A 69 6.89 8.01 -11.80
C VAL A 69 8.08 8.37 -12.69
N ASN A 70 8.19 9.63 -13.09
CA ASN A 70 9.32 10.09 -13.90
C ASN A 70 10.67 9.94 -13.19
N HIS A 71 10.72 10.16 -11.88
CA HIS A 71 11.93 9.95 -11.08
C HIS A 71 12.33 8.47 -11.10
N CYS A 72 11.39 7.56 -10.85
CA CYS A 72 11.65 6.12 -10.94
C CYS A 72 12.09 5.69 -12.34
N LEU A 73 11.47 6.23 -13.41
CA LEU A 73 11.88 5.95 -14.79
C LEU A 73 13.30 6.43 -15.09
N LYS A 74 13.70 7.60 -14.58
CA LYS A 74 15.08 8.09 -14.69
C LYS A 74 16.07 7.17 -13.98
N GLN A 75 15.75 6.73 -12.76
CA GLN A 75 16.59 5.80 -12.01
C GLN A 75 16.71 4.45 -12.73
N LEU A 76 15.61 3.96 -13.28
CA LEU A 76 15.57 2.72 -14.05
C LEU A 76 16.45 2.81 -15.29
N ASN A 77 16.37 3.90 -16.06
CA ASN A 77 17.22 4.11 -17.24
C ASN A 77 18.73 4.14 -16.89
N VAL A 78 19.09 4.79 -15.77
CA VAL A 78 20.48 4.78 -15.27
C VAL A 78 20.95 3.35 -14.96
N LEU A 79 20.09 2.55 -14.33
CA LEU A 79 20.42 1.15 -14.02
C LEU A 79 20.49 0.28 -15.28
N GLU A 80 19.58 0.44 -16.23
CA GLU A 80 19.59 -0.28 -17.51
C GLU A 80 20.86 0.03 -18.32
N THR A 81 21.25 1.31 -18.37
CA THR A 81 22.49 1.75 -19.03
C THR A 81 23.71 1.14 -18.34
N ALA A 82 23.74 1.11 -17.00
CA ALA A 82 24.85 0.52 -16.25
C ALA A 82 24.94 -1.00 -16.41
N LEU A 83 23.81 -1.67 -16.61
CA LEU A 83 23.71 -3.12 -16.80
C LEU A 83 23.81 -3.55 -18.28
N GLY A 84 23.87 -2.60 -19.22
CA GLY A 84 23.96 -2.87 -20.66
C GLY A 84 22.72 -3.54 -21.25
N ILE A 85 21.54 -3.27 -20.69
CA ILE A 85 20.27 -3.86 -21.15
C ILE A 85 19.75 -3.03 -22.33
N GLU A 86 19.74 -3.61 -23.53
CA GLU A 86 19.35 -2.89 -24.76
C GLU A 86 17.82 -2.80 -24.98
N SER A 87 17.04 -3.71 -24.38
CA SER A 87 15.58 -3.77 -24.53
C SER A 87 14.88 -3.73 -23.17
N GLN A 88 13.95 -2.79 -23.01
CA GLN A 88 13.18 -2.62 -21.78
C GLN A 88 12.41 -3.90 -21.44
N TRP A 89 12.56 -4.39 -20.21
CA TRP A 89 11.86 -5.58 -19.75
C TRP A 89 10.35 -5.33 -19.71
N THR A 90 9.61 -6.07 -20.52
CA THR A 90 8.15 -6.05 -20.53
C THR A 90 7.60 -7.17 -19.64
N PRO A 91 6.36 -7.10 -19.16
CA PRO A 91 5.75 -8.18 -18.39
C PRO A 91 5.68 -9.54 -19.10
N ALA A 92 5.89 -9.56 -20.43
CA ALA A 92 5.95 -10.76 -21.25
C ALA A 92 7.39 -11.29 -21.44
N SER A 93 8.43 -10.53 -21.07
CA SER A 93 9.82 -10.97 -21.14
C SER A 93 10.10 -12.03 -20.09
N GLN A 94 10.90 -13.03 -20.45
CA GLN A 94 11.25 -14.13 -19.55
C GLN A 94 12.12 -13.63 -18.39
N GLU A 95 12.99 -12.66 -18.65
CA GLU A 95 13.83 -11.98 -17.66
C GLU A 95 12.97 -11.32 -16.59
N TYR A 96 11.93 -10.58 -16.99
CA TYR A 96 10.99 -9.98 -16.04
C TYR A 96 10.30 -11.02 -15.16
N VAL A 97 9.83 -12.12 -15.76
CA VAL A 97 9.17 -13.21 -15.03
C VAL A 97 10.12 -13.89 -14.05
N ASN A 98 11.35 -14.17 -14.46
CA ASN A 98 12.39 -14.80 -13.64
C ASN A 98 12.78 -13.89 -12.47
N THR A 99 13.12 -12.64 -12.73
CA THR A 99 13.49 -11.69 -11.68
C THR A 99 12.35 -11.42 -10.72
N LYS A 100 11.10 -11.39 -11.22
CA LYS A 100 9.93 -11.28 -10.34
C LYS A 100 9.83 -12.49 -9.40
N LYS A 101 10.05 -13.71 -9.91
CA LYS A 101 10.08 -14.93 -9.09
C LYS A 101 11.21 -14.87 -8.05
N GLU A 102 12.42 -14.52 -8.45
CA GLU A 102 13.58 -14.37 -7.56
C GLU A 102 13.34 -13.30 -6.49
N ALA A 103 12.72 -12.17 -6.84
CA ALA A 103 12.36 -11.13 -5.90
C ALA A 103 11.35 -11.64 -4.86
N MET A 104 10.37 -12.44 -5.28
CA MET A 104 9.41 -13.07 -4.37
C MET A 104 10.10 -14.07 -3.43
N GLU A 105 11.00 -14.91 -3.95
CA GLU A 105 11.82 -15.82 -3.14
C GLU A 105 12.70 -15.06 -2.15
N CYS A 106 13.35 -13.98 -2.57
CA CYS A 106 14.12 -13.09 -1.69
C CYS A 106 13.25 -12.52 -0.56
N THR A 107 12.05 -12.01 -0.87
CA THR A 107 11.15 -11.48 0.16
C THR A 107 10.71 -12.54 1.16
N TYR A 108 10.47 -13.77 0.70
CA TYR A 108 10.19 -14.91 1.56
C TYR A 108 11.37 -15.23 2.48
N HIS A 109 12.59 -15.34 1.95
CA HIS A 109 13.77 -15.62 2.74
C HIS A 109 14.08 -14.50 3.74
N LEU A 110 13.88 -13.23 3.37
CA LEU A 110 14.02 -12.10 4.29
C LEU A 110 13.01 -12.17 5.43
N ALA A 111 11.75 -12.50 5.14
CA ALA A 111 10.71 -12.66 6.16
C ALA A 111 11.03 -13.84 7.10
N LEU A 112 11.50 -14.96 6.55
CA LEU A 112 11.93 -16.13 7.32
C LEU A 112 13.12 -15.80 8.23
N ASN A 113 14.19 -15.22 7.69
CA ASN A 113 15.38 -14.83 8.46
C ASN A 113 15.04 -13.82 9.57
N HIS A 114 14.09 -12.91 9.31
CA HIS A 114 13.62 -11.97 10.31
C HIS A 114 12.89 -12.69 11.46
N LEU A 115 11.99 -13.62 11.12
CA LEU A 115 11.27 -14.43 12.10
C LEU A 115 12.24 -15.27 12.94
N GLU A 116 13.18 -15.98 12.31
CA GLU A 116 14.19 -16.79 13.00
C GLU A 116 15.02 -15.95 13.97
N ARG A 117 15.49 -14.78 13.53
CA ARG A 117 16.26 -13.87 14.38
C ARG A 117 15.49 -13.46 15.63
N LEU A 118 14.22 -13.12 15.49
CA LEU A 118 13.38 -12.72 16.64
C LEU A 118 13.17 -13.89 17.60
N VAL A 119 12.96 -15.10 17.07
CA VAL A 119 12.83 -16.31 17.88
C VAL A 119 14.11 -16.59 18.67
N MET A 120 15.27 -16.52 18.01
CA MET A 120 16.56 -16.70 18.68
C MET A 120 16.79 -15.63 19.74
N GLN A 121 16.50 -14.36 19.43
CA GLN A 121 16.61 -13.27 20.38
C GLN A 121 15.72 -13.52 21.61
N GLN A 122 14.47 -13.95 21.41
CA GLN A 122 13.56 -14.28 22.52
C GLN A 122 14.11 -15.41 23.39
N LEU A 123 14.70 -16.46 22.80
CA LEU A 123 15.33 -17.55 23.55
C LEU A 123 16.49 -17.06 24.43
N PHE A 124 17.36 -16.20 23.89
CA PHE A 124 18.44 -15.59 24.67
C PHE A 124 17.93 -14.70 25.81
N GLU A 125 16.88 -13.92 25.57
CA GLU A 125 16.26 -13.09 26.61
C GLU A 125 15.60 -13.94 27.71
N LEU A 126 14.93 -15.02 27.34
CA LEU A 126 14.39 -16.00 28.28
C LEU A 126 15.50 -16.71 29.09
N GLN A 127 16.65 -16.96 28.48
CA GLN A 127 17.81 -17.52 29.18
C GLN A 127 18.35 -16.52 30.22
N LYS A 128 18.51 -15.24 29.86
CA LYS A 128 18.90 -14.18 30.79
C LYS A 128 17.93 -14.04 31.96
N ALA A 129 16.62 -14.16 31.70
CA ALA A 129 15.59 -14.10 32.74
C ALA A 129 15.69 -15.25 33.76
N ASN A 130 16.26 -16.40 33.39
CA ASN A 130 16.40 -17.56 34.26
C ASN A 130 17.66 -17.51 35.14
N LEU A 131 18.56 -16.54 34.93
CA LEU A 131 19.73 -16.38 35.78
C LEU A 131 19.31 -15.77 37.12
N GLU A 132 19.48 -16.53 38.20
CA GLU A 132 19.04 -16.20 39.57
C GLU A 132 19.70 -14.93 40.15
N SER A 133 20.70 -14.35 39.46
CA SER A 133 21.45 -13.17 39.88
C SER A 133 20.91 -11.84 39.36
N ALA A 134 19.76 -11.83 38.68
CA ALA A 134 19.17 -10.61 38.12
C ALA A 134 18.40 -9.79 39.18
N GLY A 135 18.75 -8.52 39.35
CA GLY A 135 17.99 -7.63 40.22
C GLY A 135 16.56 -7.39 39.72
N TYR A 136 15.61 -7.07 40.62
CA TYR A 136 14.18 -6.87 40.31
C TYR A 136 13.91 -5.92 39.12
N LYS A 137 14.68 -4.83 39.00
CA LYS A 137 14.57 -3.88 37.88
C LYS A 137 14.92 -4.54 36.53
N LEU A 138 15.92 -5.42 36.51
CA LEU A 138 16.31 -6.16 35.31
C LEU A 138 15.20 -7.14 34.90
N HIS A 139 14.62 -7.88 35.84
CA HIS A 139 13.49 -8.77 35.57
C HIS A 139 12.29 -8.02 34.97
N MET A 140 11.94 -6.84 35.49
CA MET A 140 10.88 -6.01 34.90
C MET A 140 11.19 -5.59 33.47
N GLN A 141 12.43 -5.18 33.19
CA GLN A 141 12.83 -4.81 31.83
C GLN A 141 12.78 -6.01 30.87
N ILE A 142 13.25 -7.18 31.31
CA ILE A 142 13.18 -8.41 30.50
C ILE A 142 11.71 -8.79 30.26
N ALA A 143 10.84 -8.75 31.27
CA ALA A 143 9.42 -9.05 31.11
C ALA A 143 8.73 -8.10 30.11
N LYS A 144 9.04 -6.79 30.19
CA LYS A 144 8.54 -5.80 29.23
C LYS A 144 9.04 -6.09 27.81
N HIS A 145 10.33 -6.40 27.66
CA HIS A 145 10.92 -6.70 26.36
C HIS A 145 10.35 -7.98 25.75
N LEU A 146 10.15 -9.03 26.54
CA LEU A 146 9.51 -10.28 26.12
C LEU A 146 8.08 -10.05 25.62
N LYS A 147 7.31 -9.18 26.29
CA LYS A 147 5.96 -8.82 25.84
C LYS A 147 5.99 -8.13 24.47
N THR A 148 6.82 -7.10 24.33
CA THR A 148 6.98 -6.38 23.05
C THR A 148 7.47 -7.30 21.94
N GLN A 149 8.46 -8.16 22.21
CA GLN A 149 8.94 -9.12 21.23
C GLN A 149 7.87 -10.13 20.81
N SER A 150 6.99 -10.58 21.72
CA SER A 150 5.87 -11.48 21.39
C SER A 150 4.93 -10.85 20.35
N GLU A 151 4.64 -9.55 20.48
CA GLU A 151 3.86 -8.79 19.49
C GLU A 151 4.62 -8.67 18.15
N THR A 152 5.94 -8.39 18.20
CA THR A 152 6.79 -8.33 17.00
C THR A 152 6.88 -9.68 16.28
N ILE A 153 7.02 -10.80 17.00
CA ILE A 153 7.04 -12.15 16.43
C ILE A 153 5.69 -12.46 15.78
N ARG A 154 4.57 -12.08 16.39
CA ARG A 154 3.25 -12.24 15.76
C ARG A 154 3.16 -11.48 14.44
N ALA A 155 3.68 -10.25 14.39
CA ALA A 155 3.73 -9.49 13.15
C ALA A 155 4.67 -10.15 12.11
N ALA A 156 5.82 -10.66 12.53
CA ALA A 156 6.77 -11.36 11.66
C ALA A 156 6.20 -12.66 11.10
N VAL A 157 5.47 -13.45 11.88
CA VAL A 157 4.74 -14.63 11.42
C VAL A 157 3.71 -14.25 10.35
N LYS A 158 2.98 -13.15 10.54
CA LYS A 158 2.03 -12.66 9.54
C LYS A 158 2.75 -12.27 8.24
N ALA A 159 3.87 -11.55 8.33
CA ALA A 159 4.67 -11.17 7.17
C ALA A 159 5.23 -12.39 6.43
N TYR A 160 5.73 -13.39 7.17
CA TYR A 160 6.16 -14.67 6.62
C TYR A 160 5.02 -15.39 5.89
N ASN A 161 3.85 -15.52 6.50
CA ASN A 161 2.71 -16.22 5.89
C ASN A 161 2.22 -15.52 4.61
N ILE A 162 2.27 -14.18 4.57
CA ILE A 162 1.96 -13.41 3.35
C ILE A 162 2.98 -13.71 2.25
N ALA A 163 4.29 -13.69 2.57
CA ALA A 163 5.34 -13.98 1.59
C ALA A 163 5.32 -15.44 1.12
N ALA A 164 5.10 -16.39 2.04
CA ALA A 164 4.98 -17.81 1.79
C ALA A 164 3.81 -18.14 0.85
N GLY A 165 2.66 -17.49 1.05
CA GLY A 165 1.49 -17.66 0.20
C GLY A 165 1.61 -17.00 -1.19
N ALA A 166 2.52 -16.04 -1.35
CA ALA A 166 2.77 -15.41 -2.64
C ALA A 166 3.61 -16.30 -3.58
N LEU A 167 4.36 -17.27 -3.05
CA LEU A 167 5.21 -18.15 -3.86
C LEU A 167 4.41 -19.15 -4.70
N MET A 168 5.04 -19.65 -5.77
CA MET A 168 4.51 -20.71 -6.63
C MET A 168 5.53 -21.86 -6.69
N PRO A 169 5.28 -23.01 -6.03
CA PRO A 169 4.10 -23.34 -5.22
C PRO A 169 4.06 -22.58 -3.86
N PRO A 170 2.86 -22.39 -3.27
CA PRO A 170 2.73 -21.80 -1.94
C PRO A 170 3.46 -22.62 -0.88
N GLN A 171 4.21 -21.93 -0.01
CA GLN A 171 4.90 -22.54 1.13
C GLN A 171 3.95 -22.71 2.34
N LEU A 172 4.32 -23.61 3.26
CA LEU A 172 3.52 -23.89 4.45
C LEU A 172 3.38 -22.66 5.35
N SER A 173 2.16 -22.38 5.81
CA SER A 173 1.91 -21.33 6.79
C SER A 173 2.26 -21.79 8.21
N ILE A 174 2.81 -20.88 9.00
CA ILE A 174 3.19 -21.13 10.39
C ILE A 174 2.19 -20.42 11.31
N ASP A 175 1.68 -21.13 12.32
CA ASP A 175 0.89 -20.53 13.39
C ASP A 175 1.79 -20.01 14.51
N PHE A 176 1.46 -18.83 15.03
CA PHE A 176 2.19 -18.21 16.13
C PHE A 176 2.21 -19.09 17.39
N LYS A 177 1.11 -19.80 17.68
CA LYS A 177 1.05 -20.72 18.82
C LYS A 177 2.11 -21.81 18.72
N THR A 178 2.28 -22.37 17.53
CA THR A 178 3.29 -23.39 17.23
C THR A 178 4.70 -22.85 17.45
N VAL A 179 4.99 -21.63 16.99
CA VAL A 179 6.30 -20.97 17.23
C VAL A 179 6.58 -20.84 18.73
N VAL A 180 5.61 -20.34 19.51
CA VAL A 180 5.77 -20.18 20.97
C VAL A 180 5.92 -21.52 21.69
N GLN A 181 5.21 -22.56 21.24
CA GLN A 181 5.36 -23.90 21.78
C GLN A 181 6.77 -24.45 21.53
N TYR A 182 7.29 -24.32 20.31
CA TYR A 182 8.65 -24.75 20.00
C TYR A 182 9.71 -23.97 20.76
N THR A 183 9.56 -22.66 20.96
CA THR A 183 10.52 -21.89 21.77
C THR A 183 10.48 -22.31 23.24
N PHE A 184 9.30 -22.60 23.78
CA PHE A 184 9.17 -23.13 25.13
C PHE A 184 9.84 -24.51 25.27
N LEU A 185 9.62 -25.42 24.32
CA LEU A 185 10.24 -26.73 24.31
C LEU A 185 11.77 -26.63 24.22
N CYS A 186 12.30 -25.85 23.28
CA CYS A 186 13.75 -25.61 23.14
C CYS A 186 14.36 -25.12 24.46
N ARG A 187 13.69 -24.20 25.17
CA ARG A 187 14.13 -23.74 26.50
C ARG A 187 14.23 -24.90 27.50
N THR A 188 13.24 -25.80 27.53
CA THR A 188 13.28 -26.96 28.45
C THR A 188 14.42 -27.91 28.11
N PHE A 189 14.63 -28.26 26.84
CA PHE A 189 15.71 -29.16 26.40
C PHE A 189 17.12 -28.62 26.65
N VAL A 190 17.34 -27.30 26.52
CA VAL A 190 18.64 -26.68 26.81
C VAL A 190 18.99 -26.74 28.31
N ASN A 191 17.98 -26.67 29.19
CA ASN A 191 18.18 -26.76 30.65
C ASN A 191 18.38 -28.20 31.17
N PHE A 192 18.07 -29.23 30.37
CA PHE A 192 18.28 -30.64 30.75
C PHE A 192 19.66 -31.21 30.36
N ASN A 193 20.50 -30.46 29.65
CA ASN A 193 21.87 -30.86 29.34
C ASN A 193 22.85 -30.46 30.46
N GLY A 194 22.62 -31.00 31.67
CA GLY A 194 23.68 -31.21 32.66
C GLY A 194 24.58 -32.39 32.23
N PRO A 195 25.73 -32.63 32.89
CA PRO A 195 26.77 -33.52 32.40
C PRO A 195 26.36 -34.98 32.56
N ASN A 196 25.53 -35.50 31.66
CA ASN A 196 25.37 -36.93 31.33
C ASN A 196 24.27 -37.09 30.26
N PRO A 197 24.63 -37.24 28.98
CA PRO A 197 23.65 -37.55 27.95
C PRO A 197 23.50 -39.07 27.88
N ILE A 198 22.45 -39.63 28.48
CA ILE A 198 21.98 -40.96 28.06
C ILE A 198 21.08 -40.71 26.85
N PHE A 199 21.68 -40.69 25.66
CA PHE A 199 20.95 -40.85 24.41
C PHE A 199 20.38 -42.28 24.39
N ILE A 200 19.10 -42.43 24.70
CA ILE A 200 18.32 -43.59 24.24
C ILE A 200 17.45 -43.11 23.09
N PHE A 201 18.08 -42.93 21.93
CA PHE A 201 17.43 -43.24 20.67
C PHE A 201 18.16 -44.46 20.14
N SER A 202 17.54 -45.63 20.26
CA SER A 202 17.79 -46.72 19.33
C SER A 202 16.46 -47.13 18.70
N PRO A 203 16.40 -47.23 17.36
CA PRO A 203 15.19 -47.54 16.61
C PRO A 203 15.03 -49.06 16.50
N THR A 204 13.80 -49.57 16.43
CA THR A 204 13.41 -50.67 15.53
C THR A 204 11.92 -50.99 15.68
N LEU A 205 11.25 -51.01 14.51
CA LEU A 205 10.04 -51.74 14.12
C LEU A 205 8.77 -51.64 14.99
#